data_AF-A0A2S9FU99-F1
#
_entry.id   AF-A0A2S9FU99-F1
#
_cell.length_a   1.000
_cell.length_b   1.000
_cell.length_c   1.000
_cell.angle_alpha   90.00
_cell.angle_beta   90.00
_cell.angle_gamma   90.00
#
_symmetry.space_group_name_H-M   'P 1'
#
loop_
_entity.id
_entity.type
_entity.pdbx_description
1 polymer ?
#
loop_
_entity_poly.entity_id
_entity_poly.type
_entity_poly.pdbx_seq_one_letter_code
_entity_poly.pdbx_strand_id
1 'polypeptide(L)'
;PGYRYHFALDAKAAGAELMPTARTVADVLRRFDNTLDPQRMAELASSAPGALSLITLRQADHDAVAGALGVLPGVVITPQPEMVPTDD
;
A
#
# COMPACT_ATOMS: atom_id res chain seq x y z
N PRO A 1 21.86 1.98 6.99
CA PRO A 1 20.70 2.64 6.35
C PRO A 1 19.61 1.61 6.02
N GLY A 2 18.39 1.83 6.53
CA GLY A 2 17.23 0.96 6.28
C GLY A 2 16.37 1.46 5.13
N TYR A 3 15.33 0.70 4.80
CA TYR A 3 14.24 1.14 3.91
C TYR A 3 12.90 1.06 4.63
N ARG A 4 12.03 2.01 4.30
CA ARG A 4 10.60 1.93 4.54
C ARG A 4 9.89 1.69 3.22
N TYR A 5 8.75 1.02 3.25
CA TYR A 5 8.03 0.62 2.05
C TYR A 5 6.66 1.25 2.06
N HIS A 6 6.43 2.15 1.12
CA HIS A 6 5.17 2.84 0.95
C HIS A 6 4.24 2.01 0.06
N PHE A 7 3.05 1.71 0.57
CA PHE A 7 1.99 1.00 -0.13
C PHE A 7 0.92 2.00 -0.58
N ALA A 8 0.56 1.92 -1.85
CA ALA A 8 -0.52 2.69 -2.44
C ALA A 8 -1.39 1.83 -3.37
N LEU A 9 -2.62 2.29 -3.62
CA LEU A 9 -3.58 1.65 -4.52
C LEU A 9 -3.88 2.57 -5.71
N ASP A 10 -3.47 2.17 -6.90
CA ASP A 10 -3.77 2.83 -8.16
C ASP A 10 -5.00 2.20 -8.81
N ALA A 11 -6.10 2.95 -8.85
CA ALA A 11 -7.37 2.50 -9.43
C ALA A 11 -7.30 2.30 -10.95
N LYS A 12 -6.48 3.07 -11.66
CA LYS A 12 -6.34 2.96 -13.12
C LYS A 12 -5.59 1.68 -13.47
N ALA A 13 -4.55 1.35 -12.71
CA ALA A 13 -3.80 0.11 -12.89
C ALA A 13 -4.58 -1.13 -12.38
N ALA A 14 -5.41 -0.99 -11.34
CA ALA A 14 -6.29 -2.06 -10.88
C ALA A 14 -7.44 -2.36 -11.86
N GLY A 15 -8.00 -1.32 -12.48
CA GLY A 15 -9.10 -1.45 -13.43
C GLY A 15 -10.32 -2.17 -12.83
N ALA A 16 -10.80 -3.21 -13.52
CA ALA A 16 -11.94 -4.01 -13.05
C ALA A 16 -11.67 -4.75 -11.73
N GLU A 17 -10.40 -5.00 -11.39
CA GLU A 17 -9.99 -5.70 -10.17
C GLU A 17 -9.86 -4.76 -8.95
N LEU A 18 -10.21 -3.48 -9.08
CA LEU A 18 -10.07 -2.50 -8.00
C LEU A 18 -10.71 -2.95 -6.68
N MET A 19 -11.96 -3.40 -6.72
CA MET A 19 -12.67 -3.80 -5.51
C MET A 19 -12.13 -5.12 -4.90
N PRO A 20 -11.88 -6.19 -5.68
CA PRO A 20 -11.16 -7.37 -5.19
C PRO A 20 -9.77 -7.07 -4.59
N THR A 21 -8.98 -6.22 -5.26
CA THR A 21 -7.68 -5.78 -4.75
C THR A 21 -7.84 -5.04 -3.42
N ALA A 22 -8.77 -4.08 -3.34
CA ALA A 22 -8.98 -3.29 -2.12
C ALA A 22 -9.36 -4.17 -0.92
N ARG A 23 -10.19 -5.21 -1.12
CA ARG A 23 -10.52 -6.19 -0.06
C ARG A 23 -9.28 -6.94 0.42
N THR A 24 -8.51 -7.50 -0.51
CA THR A 24 -7.31 -8.26 -0.17
C THR A 24 -6.29 -7.39 0.56
N VAL A 25 -6.11 -6.15 0.11
CA VAL A 25 -5.21 -5.18 0.74
C VAL A 25 -5.68 -4.86 2.17
N ALA A 26 -6.97 -4.54 2.36
CA ALA A 26 -7.52 -4.26 3.69
C ALA A 26 -7.35 -5.46 4.64
N ASP A 27 -7.65 -6.68 4.18
CA ASP A 27 -7.53 -7.89 4.99
C ASP A 27 -6.09 -8.18 5.43
N VAL A 28 -5.14 -8.06 4.51
CA VAL A 28 -3.70 -8.30 4.78
C VAL A 28 -3.11 -7.22 5.67
N LEU A 29 -3.50 -5.95 5.47
CA LEU A 29 -2.98 -4.81 6.23
C LEU A 29 -3.70 -4.57 7.56
N ARG A 30 -4.83 -5.25 7.83
CA ARG A 30 -5.66 -5.08 9.03
C ARG A 30 -4.89 -5.16 10.35
N ARG A 31 -3.80 -5.94 10.40
CA ARG A 31 -2.94 -6.08 11.60
C ARG A 31 -2.12 -4.82 11.91
N PHE A 32 -1.97 -3.92 10.94
CA PHE A 32 -1.22 -2.67 11.06
C PHE A 32 -2.16 -1.46 11.15
N ASP A 33 -3.24 -1.50 10.37
CA ASP A 33 -4.30 -0.50 10.39
C ASP A 33 -5.65 -1.18 10.17
N ASN A 34 -6.44 -1.25 11.24
CA ASN A 34 -7.76 -1.88 11.22
C ASN A 34 -8.89 -0.93 10.81
N THR A 35 -8.55 0.31 10.43
CA THR A 35 -9.51 1.32 9.96
C THR A 35 -9.67 1.33 8.44
N LEU A 36 -8.86 0.51 7.74
CA LEU A 36 -8.92 0.33 6.29
C LEU A 36 -10.22 -0.35 5.87
N ASP A 37 -11.18 0.46 5.41
CA ASP A 37 -12.42 -0.03 4.80
C ASP A 37 -12.21 -0.22 3.29
N PRO A 38 -12.41 -1.44 2.74
CA PRO A 38 -12.09 -1.73 1.35
C PRO A 38 -12.98 -0.98 0.35
N GLN A 39 -14.24 -0.71 0.71
CA GLN A 39 -15.17 0.01 -0.15
C GLN A 39 -14.71 1.47 -0.29
N ARG A 40 -14.45 2.12 0.84
CA ARG A 40 -13.94 3.49 0.88
C ARG A 40 -12.59 3.63 0.19
N MET A 41 -11.70 2.65 0.34
CA MET A 41 -10.40 2.63 -0.36
C MET A 41 -10.59 2.63 -1.87
N ALA A 42 -11.46 1.76 -2.40
CA ALA A 42 -11.75 1.70 -3.83
C ALA A 42 -12.36 3.01 -4.34
N GLU A 43 -13.32 3.57 -3.61
CA GLU A 43 -13.95 4.86 -3.94
C GLU A 43 -12.91 5.98 -4.00
N LEU A 44 -12.11 6.15 -2.95
CA LEU A 44 -11.09 7.19 -2.89
C LEU A 44 -10.04 7.02 -3.99
N ALA A 45 -9.55 5.80 -4.19
CA ALA A 45 -8.58 5.51 -5.25
C ALA A 45 -9.15 5.82 -6.65
N SER A 46 -10.42 5.52 -6.89
CA SER A 46 -11.07 5.82 -8.18
C SER A 46 -11.22 7.32 -8.47
N SER A 47 -11.31 8.13 -7.41
CA SER A 47 -11.44 9.59 -7.50
C SER A 47 -10.10 10.33 -7.49
N ALA A 48 -9.03 9.65 -7.08
CA ALA A 48 -7.71 10.25 -6.95
C ALA A 48 -7.06 10.45 -8.33
N PRO A 49 -6.29 11.53 -8.52
CA PRO A 49 -5.53 11.76 -9.76
C PRO A 49 -4.35 10.79 -9.94
N GLY A 50 -4.05 9.96 -8.93
CA GLY A 50 -2.99 8.96 -8.93
C GLY A 50 -3.22 7.93 -7.82
N ALA A 51 -2.19 7.15 -7.50
CA ALA A 51 -2.29 6.10 -6.48
C ALA A 51 -2.67 6.65 -5.09
N LEU A 52 -3.67 6.05 -4.46
CA LEU A 52 -4.09 6.35 -3.10
C LEU A 52 -3.08 5.80 -2.10
N SER A 53 -2.42 6.70 -1.35
CA SER A 53 -1.55 6.34 -0.24
C SER A 53 -2.32 5.57 0.85
N LEU A 54 -1.79 4.42 1.28
CA LEU A 54 -2.40 3.60 2.33
C LEU A 54 -1.56 3.60 3.60
N ILE A 55 -0.34 3.07 3.54
CA ILE A 55 0.52 2.89 4.72
C ILE A 55 1.99 2.87 4.31
N THR A 56 2.88 3.16 5.26
CA THR A 56 4.33 2.96 5.08
C THR A 56 4.87 2.04 6.15
N LEU A 57 5.34 0.85 5.74
CA LEU A 57 5.82 -0.21 6.63
C LEU A 57 7.35 -0.21 6.76
N ARG A 58 7.85 -0.77 7.85
CA ARG A 58 9.28 -1.12 7.99
C ARG A 58 9.57 -2.40 7.19
N GLN A 59 10.84 -2.67 6.90
CA GLN A 59 11.25 -3.83 6.11
C GLN A 59 10.66 -5.17 6.59
N ALA A 60 10.78 -5.51 7.88
CA ALA A 60 10.25 -6.79 8.40
C ALA A 60 8.72 -6.91 8.22
N ASP A 61 8.00 -5.81 8.39
CA ASP A 61 6.55 -5.75 8.24
C ASP A 61 6.13 -5.85 6.75
N HIS A 62 6.90 -5.21 5.86
CA HIS A 62 6.80 -5.32 4.41
C HIS A 62 7.04 -6.76 3.94
N ASP A 63 8.14 -7.38 4.34
CA ASP A 63 8.54 -8.72 3.87
C ASP A 63 7.48 -9.77 4.20
N ALA A 64 6.76 -9.59 5.30
CA ALA A 64 5.67 -10.46 5.71
C ALA A 64 4.37 -10.29 4.90
N VAL A 65 4.22 -9.24 4.08
CA VAL A 65 3.00 -9.00 3.27
C VAL A 65 3.27 -8.81 1.78
N ALA A 66 4.50 -8.50 1.39
CA ALA A 66 4.87 -8.13 0.02
C ALA A 66 4.54 -9.23 -1.00
N GLY A 67 4.70 -10.50 -0.62
CA GLY A 67 4.35 -11.63 -1.49
C GLY A 67 2.85 -11.70 -1.81
N ALA A 68 1.99 -11.36 -0.86
CA ALA A 68 0.54 -11.37 -1.05
C ALA A 68 0.05 -10.12 -1.79
N LEU A 69 0.68 -8.97 -1.55
CA LEU A 69 0.22 -7.68 -2.08
C LEU A 69 0.86 -7.31 -3.42
N GLY A 70 2.13 -7.65 -3.63
CA GLY A 70 2.89 -7.24 -4.83
C GLY A 70 2.45 -7.89 -6.14
N VAL A 71 1.59 -8.91 -6.06
CA VAL A 71 0.99 -9.56 -7.24
C VAL A 71 -0.37 -8.97 -7.62
N LEU A 72 -0.94 -8.12 -6.77
CA LEU A 72 -2.28 -7.59 -6.97
C LEU A 72 -2.26 -6.42 -7.97
N PRO A 73 -3.18 -6.41 -8.96
CA PRO A 73 -3.25 -5.32 -9.92
C PRO A 73 -3.58 -4.01 -9.21
N GLY A 74 -2.78 -2.98 -9.52
CA GLY A 74 -2.90 -1.64 -8.94
C GLY A 74 -2.26 -1.44 -7.58
N VAL A 75 -1.70 -2.46 -6.93
CA VAL A 75 -0.86 -2.24 -5.75
C VAL A 75 0.50 -1.71 -6.17
N VAL A 76 0.89 -0.57 -5.60
CA VAL A 76 2.19 0.06 -5.81
C VAL A 76 2.97 0.01 -4.50
N ILE A 77 4.18 -0.54 -4.56
CA ILE A 77 5.10 -0.62 -3.42
C ILE A 77 6.36 0.16 -3.77
N THR A 78 6.60 1.26 -3.05
CA THR A 78 7.74 2.15 -3.30
C THR A 78 8.72 2.09 -2.12
N PRO A 79 9.96 1.60 -2.32
CA PRO A 79 10.99 1.67 -1.30
C PRO A 79 11.45 3.12 -1.09
N GLN A 80 11.50 3.55 0.16
CA GLN A 80 11.92 4.86 0.62
C GLN A 80 13.16 4.69 1.51
N PRO A 81 14.31 5.29 1.16
CA PRO A 81 15.49 5.25 2.03
C PRO A 81 15.16 5.85 3.39
N GLU A 82 15.51 5.16 4.47
CA GLU A 82 15.44 5.73 5.81
C GLU A 82 16.59 6.73 5.94
N MET A 83 16.27 8.01 5.79
CA MET A 83 17.23 9.09 5.99
C MET A 83 17.64 9.13 7.46
N VAL A 84 18.91 8.85 7.73
CA VAL A 84 19.54 9.17 9.00
C VAL A 84 19.91 10.66 8.94
N PRO A 85 19.57 11.49 9.95
CA PRO A 85 20.10 12.84 10.02
C PRO A 85 21.63 12.77 9.96
N THR A 86 22.22 13.43 8.98
CA THR A 86 23.66 13.70 8.98
C THR A 86 23.86 14.98 9.77
N ASP A 87 24.00 14.87 11.08
CA ASP A 87 24.65 15.93 11.85
C ASP A 87 26.16 15.68 11.79
N ASP A 88 26.88 16.61 11.17
CA ASP A 88 28.22 17.08 11.53
C ASP A 88 28.40 18.52 11.02
#